data_AF-A0AAD5BV66-F1
#
_entry.id   AF-A0AAD5BV66-F1
#
_cell.length_a   1.000
_cell.length_b   1.000
_cell.length_c   1.000
_cell.angle_alpha   90.00
_cell.angle_beta   90.00
_cell.angle_gamma   90.00
#
_symmetry.space_group_name_H-M   'P 1'
#
loop_
_entity.id
_entity.type
_entity.pdbx_description
1 polymer ?
#
loop_
_entity_poly.entity_id
_entity_poly.type
_entity_poly.pdbx_seq_one_letter_code
_entity_poly.pdbx_strand_id
1 'polypeptide(L)' 'MVMDDLVVNPMSTISSITLINKFGVTDLSQLEEKSVSFGKDEGLKLLEASLKTNKVLTTIFMH' A
#
# COMPACT_ATOMS: atom_id res chain seq x y z
N MET A 1 4.57 -1.17 0.72
CA MET A 1 3.44 -2.12 0.60
C MET A 1 2.22 -1.46 1.19
N VAL A 2 1.08 -1.54 0.51
CA VAL A 2 -0.17 -0.90 0.93
C VAL A 2 -1.17 -2.00 1.25
N MET A 3 -1.86 -1.91 2.38
CA MET A 3 -2.87 -2.87 2.82
C MET A 3 -4.12 -2.11 3.23
N ASP A 4 -5.29 -2.68 2.94
CA ASP A 4 -6.59 -2.02 3.18
C ASP A 4 -6.92 -1.80 4.67
N ASP A 5 -6.14 -2.38 5.58
CA ASP A 5 -6.19 -2.11 7.03
C ASP A 5 -5.47 -0.83 7.45
N LEU A 6 -4.88 -0.08 6.49
CA LEU A 6 -4.23 1.22 6.66
C LEU A 6 -3.25 1.26 7.84
N VAL A 7 -2.47 0.19 8.03
CA VAL A 7 -1.45 0.18 9.09
C VAL A 7 -0.26 1.04 8.65
N VAL A 8 -0.15 2.23 9.26
CA VAL A 8 0.97 3.16 9.04
C VAL A 8 2.12 2.80 9.98
N ASN A 9 3.28 2.44 9.42
CA ASN A 9 4.51 2.17 10.16
C ASN A 9 5.65 3.07 9.65
N PRO A 10 6.60 3.46 10.50
CA PRO A 10 7.81 4.14 10.06
C PRO A 10 8.56 3.31 9.01
N MET A 11 8.82 3.89 7.85
CA MET A 11 9.57 3.22 6.80
C MET A 11 11.07 3.39 7.06
N SER A 12 11.73 2.33 7.49
CA SER A 12 13.19 2.20 7.44
C SER A 12 13.54 1.03 6.54
N THR A 13 14.74 1.01 5.95
CA THR A 13 15.19 -0.10 5.09
C THR A 13 15.04 -1.45 5.80
N ILE A 14 15.43 -1.52 7.09
CA ILE A 14 15.32 -2.74 7.90
C ILE A 14 13.86 -3.11 8.17
N SER A 15 13.01 -2.13 8.50
CA SER A 15 11.57 -2.35 8.72
C SER A 15 10.88 -2.86 7.45
N SER A 16 11.23 -2.30 6.28
CA SER A 16 10.69 -2.71 4.98
C SER A 16 11.09 -4.14 4.64
N ILE A 17 12.36 -4.52 4.80
CA ILE A 17 12.83 -5.90 4.56
C ILE A 17 12.15 -6.88 5.52
N THR A 18 12.03 -6.52 6.80
CA THR A 18 11.37 -7.37 7.81
C THR A 18 9.90 -7.60 7.46
N LEU A 19 9.22 -6.56 6.97
CA LEU A 19 7.83 -6.65 6.53
C LEU A 19 7.69 -7.56 5.30
N ILE A 20 8.56 -7.42 4.30
CA ILE A 20 8.59 -8.28 3.11
C ILE A 20 8.79 -9.76 3.49
N ASN A 21 9.74 -10.03 4.39
CA ASN A 21 9.97 -11.39 4.91
C ASN A 21 8.76 -11.95 5.66
N LYS A 22 8.02 -11.11 6.42
CA LYS A 22 6.80 -11.52 7.12
C LYS A 22 5.71 -12.02 6.15
N PHE A 23 5.67 -11.51 4.92
CA PHE A 23 4.76 -11.98 3.87
C PHE A 23 5.28 -13.21 3.11
N GLY A 24 6.41 -13.78 3.51
CA GLY A 24 6.97 -15.00 2.91
C GLY A 24 7.67 -14.77 1.57
N VAL A 25 7.97 -13.52 1.21
CA VAL A 25 8.72 -13.20 0.00
C VAL A 25 10.20 -13.49 0.25
N THR A 26 10.72 -14.55 -0.38
CA THR A 26 12.13 -14.96 -0.29
C THR A 26 12.99 -14.43 -1.42
N ASP A 27 12.36 -14.07 -2.54
CA ASP A 27 13.02 -13.54 -3.73
C ASP A 27 12.52 -12.13 -4.03
N LEU A 28 13.38 -11.13 -3.76
CA LEU A 28 13.06 -9.72 -3.99
C LEU A 28 12.97 -9.35 -5.48
N SER A 29 13.49 -10.20 -6.39
CA SER A 29 13.39 -9.94 -7.83
C SER A 29 11.96 -10.04 -8.37
N GLN A 30 11.05 -10.65 -7.60
CA GLN A 30 9.62 -10.72 -7.88
C GLN A 30 8.85 -9.45 -7.46
N LEU A 31 9.51 -8.48 -6.82
CA LEU A 31 8.87 -7.26 -6.33
C LEU A 31 9.04 -6.10 -7.32
N GLU A 32 7.95 -5.37 -7.53
CA GLU A 32 7.93 -4.12 -8.28
C GLU A 32 7.76 -2.93 -7.35
N GLU A 33 8.58 -1.89 -7.54
CA GLU A 33 8.41 -0.62 -6.87
C GLU A 33 7.41 0.25 -7.63
N LYS A 34 6.27 0.56 -7.01
CA LYS A 34 5.29 1.50 -7.53
C LYS A 34 5.28 2.77 -6.68
N SER A 35 5.74 3.87 -7.26
CA SER A 35 5.58 5.21 -6.69
C SER A 35 4.21 5.77 -7.09
N VAL A 36 3.42 6.21 -6.11
CA VAL A 36 2.12 6.85 -6.34
C VAL A 36 2.15 8.29 -5.85
N SER A 37 1.69 9.22 -6.69
CA SER A 37 1.44 10.59 -6.24
C SER A 37 0.18 10.61 -5.40
N PHE A 38 0.20 11.33 -4.27
CA PHE A 38 -0.95 11.45 -3.39
C PHE A 38 -1.23 12.93 -3.11
N GLY A 39 -2.31 13.44 -3.70
CA GLY A 39 -2.78 14.80 -3.54
C GLY A 39 -4.24 14.87 -3.09
N LYS A 40 -4.86 16.05 -3.30
CA LYS A 40 -6.27 16.28 -2.91
C LYS A 40 -7.24 15.39 -3.68
N ASP A 41 -6.98 15.15 -4.96
CA ASP A 41 -7.85 14.36 -5.83
C ASP A 41 -7.82 12.88 -5.42
N GLU A 42 -6.64 12.34 -5.12
CA GLU A 42 -6.50 10.99 -4.55
C GLU A 42 -7.17 10.89 -3.17
N GLY A 43 -7.08 11.94 -2.35
CA GLY A 43 -7.79 12.03 -1.08
C GLY A 43 -9.30 11.95 -1.23
N LEU A 44 -9.88 12.62 -2.24
CA LEU A 44 -11.32 12.54 -2.50
C LEU A 44 -11.72 11.15 -3.01
N LYS A 45 -10.94 10.54 -3.90
CA LYS A 45 -11.16 9.16 -4.36
C LYS A 45 -11.09 8.18 -3.19
N LEU A 46 -10.17 8.39 -2.25
CA LEU A 46 -10.02 7.60 -1.03
C LEU A 46 -11.26 7.68 -0.14
N LEU A 47 -11.78 8.88 0.07
CA LEU A 47 -13.04 9.08 0.80
C LEU A 47 -14.22 8.43 0.07
N GLU A 48 -14.31 8.57 -1.25
CA GLU A 48 -15.39 7.95 -2.02
C GLU A 48 -15.33 6.42 -1.93
N ALA A 49 -14.14 5.82 -2.06
CA ALA A 49 -13.96 4.38 -1.97
C ALA A 49 -14.23 3.86 -0.55
N SER A 50 -13.92 4.60 0.51
CA SER A 50 -14.19 4.18 1.90
C SER A 50 -15.68 4.07 2.22
N LEU A 51 -16.53 4.80 1.50
CA LEU A 51 -17.98 4.70 1.60
C LEU A 51 -18.56 3.54 0.79
N LYS A 52 -17.79 2.96 -0.14
CA LYS A 52 -18.27 1.95 -1.10
C LYS A 52 -17.69 0.55 -0.87
N THR A 53 -16.47 0.46 -0.34
CA THR A 53 -15.74 -0.80 -0.25
C THR A 53 -14.82 -0.84 0.96
N ASN A 54 -14.60 -2.04 1.49
CA ASN A 54 -13.57 -2.30 2.50
C ASN A 54 -12.17 -2.48 1.89
N LYS A 55 -12.05 -2.49 0.56
CA LYS A 55 -10.78 -2.62 -0.19
C LYS A 55 -10.33 -1.27 -0.77
N VAL A 56 -10.33 -0.24 0.06
CA VAL A 56 -10.20 1.17 -0.34
C VAL A 56 -8.90 1.44 -1.09
N LEU A 57 -7.77 1.04 -0.52
CA LEU A 57 -6.45 1.35 -1.07
C LEU A 57 -6.12 0.48 -2.26
N THR A 58 -6.51 -0.80 -2.22
CA THR A 58 -6.39 -1.70 -3.37
C THR A 58 -7.15 -1.14 -4.57
N THR A 59 -8.39 -0.69 -4.37
CA THR A 59 -9.24 -0.16 -5.46
C THR A 59 -8.64 1.08 -6.12
N ILE A 60 -7.88 1.89 -5.39
CA ILE A 60 -7.35 3.17 -5.90
C ILE A 60 -5.95 3.02 -6.49
N PHE A 61 -5.09 2.20 -5.89
CA PHE A 61 -3.66 2.15 -6.22
C PHE A 61 -3.24 0.91 -7.00
N MET A 62 -4.06 -0.15 -7.06
CA MET A 62 -3.77 -1.43 -7.74
C MET A 62 -4.53 -1.58 -9.06
N HIS A 63 -4.52 -0.53 -9.90
CA HIS A 63 -4.82 -0.64 -11.33
C HIS A 63 -3.60 -1.07 -12.14
#